data_AF-A0AB72Z0B4-F1
#
_entry.id   AF-A0AB72Z0B4-F1
#
_cell.length_a   1.000
_cell.length_b   1.000
_cell.length_c   1.000
_cell.angle_alpha   90.00
_cell.angle_beta   90.00
_cell.angle_gamma   90.00
#
_symmetry.space_group_name_H-M   'P 1'
#
loop_
_entity.id
_entity.type
_entity.pdbx_description
1 polymer ?
#
loop_
_entity_poly.entity_id
_entity_poly.type
_entity_poly.pdbx_seq_one_letter_code
_entity_poly.pdbx_strand_id
1 'polypeptide(L)'
;MAEVKPQGFVYRHRRELVGVAAIVAVAVVVTGLAFGFRQHVDNQEVLSSCQQSVDIYQSNTERLKKTVDGAADDLQIAENQVQDPQTVADLRTAVDKGNEKTKIDTGCDASASAEGNQASDEKITAATRELGDKIENILSAKTAVERSKNARDVAVAKADLANRVNDGQSVLGTVRSNDLNARQDLSAALNDAQQTATTSASADPNVYINQLNKLQEAIDKYSATAISE
;
A
#
# COMPACT_ATOMS: atom_id res chain seq x y z
N MET A 1 -40.49 4.29 18.16
CA MET A 1 -39.17 3.92 18.73
C MET A 1 -38.45 3.17 17.64
N ALA A 2 -37.44 3.79 17.01
CA ALA A 2 -36.71 3.20 15.90
C ALA A 2 -35.51 2.42 16.46
N GLU A 3 -35.49 1.12 16.18
CA GLU A 3 -34.45 0.19 16.59
C GLU A 3 -33.20 0.41 15.72
N VAL A 4 -32.13 0.91 16.34
CA VAL A 4 -30.83 1.09 15.67
C VAL A 4 -30.13 -0.25 15.62
N LYS A 5 -30.10 -0.86 14.43
CA LYS A 5 -29.40 -2.10 14.15
C LYS A 5 -27.89 -1.83 14.20
N PRO A 6 -27.08 -2.56 15.00
CA PRO A 6 -25.64 -2.39 14.98
C PRO A 6 -25.10 -2.84 13.62
N GLN A 7 -24.46 -1.92 12.90
CA GLN A 7 -23.74 -2.23 11.67
C GLN A 7 -22.45 -2.95 12.06
N GLY A 8 -22.50 -4.29 12.08
CA GLY A 8 -21.32 -5.12 12.21
C GLY A 8 -20.40 -4.90 11.01
N PHE A 9 -19.27 -4.25 11.23
CA PHE A 9 -18.17 -4.22 10.27
C PHE A 9 -17.55 -5.63 10.24
N VAL A 10 -17.89 -6.41 9.22
CA VAL A 10 -17.21 -7.65 8.90
C VAL A 10 -15.83 -7.29 8.37
N TYR A 11 -14.83 -7.29 9.25
CA TYR A 11 -13.43 -7.18 8.85
C TYR A 11 -13.06 -8.45 8.08
N ARG A 12 -12.99 -8.35 6.75
CA ARG A 12 -12.54 -9.46 5.91
C ARG A 12 -11.08 -9.76 6.27
N HIS A 13 -10.89 -10.98 6.74
CA HIS A 13 -9.64 -11.54 7.20
C HIS A 13 -8.49 -11.23 6.23
N ARG A 14 -7.46 -10.59 6.78
CA ARG A 14 -6.05 -10.65 6.42
C ARG A 14 -5.73 -11.91 5.60
N ARG A 15 -5.56 -11.76 4.29
CA ARG A 15 -4.81 -12.69 3.46
C ARG A 15 -3.82 -11.86 2.65
N GLU A 16 -2.56 -12.21 2.86
CA GLU A 16 -1.41 -11.84 2.02
C GLU A 16 -0.74 -10.49 2.28
N LEU A 17 -0.15 -10.37 3.49
CA LEU A 17 1.19 -9.78 3.62
C LEU A 17 2.22 -10.77 3.05
N VAL A 18 2.12 -11.09 1.77
CA VAL A 18 3.08 -11.96 1.07
C VAL A 18 3.66 -11.18 -0.09
N GLY A 19 4.87 -10.69 0.14
CA GLY A 19 5.92 -10.66 -0.88
C GLY A 19 5.79 -9.64 -2.00
N VAL A 20 6.36 -8.45 -1.80
CA VAL A 20 7.09 -7.76 -2.88
C VAL A 20 8.39 -7.19 -2.31
N ALA A 21 9.25 -8.09 -1.83
CA ALA A 21 10.66 -7.82 -1.61
C ALA A 21 11.43 -8.74 -2.56
N ALA A 22 11.51 -8.35 -3.84
CA ALA A 22 12.56 -8.76 -4.78
C ALA A 22 12.21 -8.29 -6.19
N ILE A 23 12.61 -7.08 -6.59
CA ILE A 23 13.02 -6.82 -7.99
C ILE A 23 14.20 -5.84 -7.97
N VAL A 24 15.35 -6.34 -7.51
CA VAL A 24 16.65 -5.80 -7.90
C VAL A 24 17.19 -6.71 -9.00
N ALA A 25 17.76 -6.09 -10.03
CA ALA A 25 18.59 -6.62 -11.12
C ALA A 25 17.91 -6.70 -12.49
N VAL A 26 17.99 -5.60 -13.26
CA VAL A 26 18.54 -5.63 -14.62
C VAL A 26 19.25 -4.29 -14.86
N ALA A 27 20.48 -4.15 -14.37
CA ALA A 27 21.28 -2.94 -14.66
C ALA A 27 22.78 -3.21 -14.59
N VAL A 28 23.29 -4.23 -15.28
CA VAL A 28 24.70 -4.26 -15.72
C VAL A 28 24.78 -5.16 -16.95
N VAL A 29 25.03 -4.59 -18.13
CA VAL A 29 26.11 -4.92 -19.09
C VAL A 29 25.94 -3.98 -20.30
N VAL A 30 26.36 -2.71 -20.22
CA VAL A 30 26.92 -1.97 -21.39
C VAL A 30 27.74 -0.78 -20.88
N THR A 31 28.78 -1.03 -20.10
CA THR A 31 29.83 -0.03 -19.88
C THR A 31 31.19 -0.69 -20.08
N GLY A 32 31.53 -0.85 -21.35
CA GLY A 32 32.91 -0.91 -21.82
C GLY A 32 32.90 -0.88 -23.34
N LEU A 33 33.72 -0.11 -24.05
CA LEU A 33 34.79 0.81 -23.68
C LEU A 33 35.02 1.66 -24.94
N ALA A 34 34.86 2.98 -24.84
CA ALA A 34 35.50 3.88 -25.78
C ALA A 34 37.01 3.86 -25.48
N PHE A 35 37.83 3.27 -26.35
CA PHE A 35 39.13 3.80 -26.81
C PHE A 35 39.82 2.79 -27.75
N GLY A 36 39.83 3.12 -29.05
CA GLY A 36 41.03 2.99 -29.88
C GLY A 36 41.54 1.61 -30.28
N PHE A 37 40.72 0.75 -30.89
CA PHE A 37 41.17 -0.20 -31.93
C PHE A 37 40.01 -0.40 -32.91
N ARG A 38 40.28 -0.50 -34.22
CA ARG A 38 39.30 -1.01 -35.19
C ARG A 38 38.96 -2.45 -34.79
N GLN A 39 38.02 -2.63 -33.88
CA GLN A 39 37.36 -3.92 -33.70
C GLN A 39 36.37 -4.03 -34.86
N HIS A 40 36.57 -5.04 -35.70
CA HIS A 40 35.45 -5.59 -36.44
C HIS A 40 34.42 -5.97 -35.38
N VAL A 41 33.43 -5.10 -35.20
CA VAL A 41 32.25 -5.45 -34.42
C VAL A 41 31.52 -6.42 -35.33
N ASP A 42 31.50 -7.70 -34.94
CA ASP A 42 30.79 -8.69 -35.72
C ASP A 42 29.33 -8.26 -35.75
N ASN A 43 28.83 -7.94 -36.95
CA ASN A 43 27.46 -7.44 -37.13
C ASN A 43 26.42 -8.39 -36.51
N GLN A 44 26.78 -9.68 -36.42
CA GLN A 44 26.00 -10.73 -35.78
C GLN A 44 25.90 -10.57 -34.24
N GLU A 45 26.96 -10.10 -33.56
CA GLU A 45 26.95 -9.84 -32.12
C GLU A 45 26.06 -8.64 -31.78
N VAL A 46 26.17 -7.56 -32.56
CA VAL A 46 25.33 -6.35 -32.38
C VAL A 46 23.86 -6.64 -32.66
N LEU A 47 23.57 -7.42 -33.71
CA LEU A 47 22.20 -7.87 -34.01
C LEU A 47 21.63 -8.71 -32.87
N SER A 48 22.41 -9.65 -32.33
CA SER A 48 21.99 -10.50 -31.21
C SER A 48 21.67 -9.67 -29.96
N SER A 49 22.51 -8.69 -29.62
CA SER A 49 22.25 -7.76 -28.50
C SER A 49 20.97 -6.94 -28.73
N CYS A 50 20.80 -6.39 -29.94
CA CYS A 50 19.61 -5.63 -30.30
C CYS A 50 18.33 -6.48 -30.15
N GLN A 51 18.35 -7.72 -30.65
CA GLN A 51 17.22 -8.67 -30.51
C GLN A 51 16.94 -9.02 -29.05
N GLN A 52 17.97 -9.22 -28.24
CA GLN A 52 17.81 -9.43 -26.80
C GLN A 52 17.13 -8.23 -26.12
N SER A 53 17.50 -7.01 -26.48
CA SER A 53 16.84 -5.80 -25.97
C SER A 53 15.36 -5.74 -26.36
N VAL A 54 15.00 -6.18 -27.57
CA VAL A 54 13.59 -6.31 -28.00
C VAL A 54 12.83 -7.28 -27.08
N ASP A 55 13.40 -8.45 -26.79
CA ASP A 55 12.79 -9.44 -25.92
C ASP A 55 12.59 -8.89 -24.49
N ILE A 56 13.58 -8.17 -23.95
CA ILE A 56 13.48 -7.52 -22.65
C ILE A 56 12.39 -6.43 -22.66
N TYR A 57 12.31 -5.63 -23.71
CA TYR A 57 11.26 -4.61 -23.88
C TYR A 57 9.86 -5.23 -23.90
N GLN A 58 9.67 -6.32 -24.64
CA GLN A 58 8.40 -7.04 -24.69
C GLN A 58 8.04 -7.63 -23.32
N SER A 59 9.02 -8.20 -22.63
CA SER A 59 8.84 -8.72 -21.27
C SER A 59 8.41 -7.63 -20.28
N ASN A 60 9.05 -6.45 -20.33
CA ASN A 60 8.66 -5.31 -19.50
C ASN A 60 7.31 -4.70 -19.89
N THR A 61 6.92 -4.77 -21.16
CA THR A 61 5.57 -4.36 -21.59
C THR A 61 4.51 -5.26 -20.97
N GLU A 62 4.71 -6.58 -21.00
CA GLU A 62 3.80 -7.54 -20.36
C GLU A 62 3.79 -7.39 -18.83
N ARG A 63 4.96 -7.12 -18.23
CA ARG A 63 5.06 -6.82 -16.80
C ARG A 63 4.29 -5.55 -16.43
N LEU A 64 4.43 -4.46 -17.20
CA LEU A 64 3.68 -3.22 -16.98
C LEU A 64 2.18 -3.47 -17.05
N LYS A 65 1.71 -4.23 -18.05
CA LYS A 65 0.31 -4.63 -18.16
C LYS A 65 -0.17 -5.37 -16.91
N LYS A 66 0.58 -6.37 -16.43
CA LYS A 66 0.25 -7.09 -15.18
C LYS A 66 0.27 -6.18 -13.95
N THR A 67 1.18 -5.22 -13.90
CA THR A 67 1.26 -4.25 -12.80
C THR A 67 0.05 -3.30 -12.80
N VAL A 68 -0.39 -2.84 -13.97
CA VAL A 68 -1.64 -2.08 -14.13
C VAL A 68 -2.85 -2.91 -13.73
N ASP A 69 -2.99 -4.12 -14.27
CA ASP A 69 -4.11 -5.02 -13.95
C ASP A 69 -4.14 -5.33 -12.44
N GLY A 70 -2.97 -5.55 -11.84
CA GLY A 70 -2.81 -5.80 -10.41
C GLY A 70 -3.11 -4.59 -9.52
N ALA A 71 -3.27 -3.38 -10.06
CA ALA A 71 -3.66 -2.18 -9.31
C ALA A 71 -5.19 -1.96 -9.26
N ALA A 72 -5.97 -2.81 -9.96
CA ALA A 72 -7.42 -2.60 -10.12
C ALA A 72 -8.21 -2.53 -8.81
N ASP A 73 -7.87 -3.36 -7.81
CA ASP A 73 -8.55 -3.35 -6.51
C ASP A 73 -8.22 -2.08 -5.71
N ASP A 74 -6.96 -1.62 -5.78
CA ASP A 74 -6.52 -0.41 -5.07
C ASP A 74 -7.12 0.86 -5.68
N LEU A 75 -7.43 0.86 -6.97
CA LEU A 75 -8.15 1.95 -7.64
C LEU A 75 -9.61 2.09 -7.19
N GLN A 76 -10.21 1.04 -6.60
CA GLN A 76 -11.55 1.10 -6.02
C GLN A 76 -11.57 1.77 -4.65
N ILE A 77 -10.40 1.99 -4.03
CA ILE A 77 -10.30 2.70 -2.76
C ILE A 77 -10.70 4.16 -2.99
N ALA A 78 -11.72 4.59 -2.26
CA ALA A 78 -12.20 5.97 -2.32
C ALA A 78 -11.32 6.90 -1.48
N GLU A 79 -11.28 8.18 -1.84
CA GLU A 79 -10.46 9.19 -1.17
C GLU A 79 -10.79 9.36 0.32
N ASN A 80 -12.03 9.11 0.73
CA ASN A 80 -12.45 9.15 2.13
C ASN A 80 -12.09 7.86 2.93
N GLN A 81 -11.55 6.85 2.25
CA GLN A 81 -11.08 5.59 2.84
C GLN A 81 -9.57 5.59 3.13
N VAL A 82 -8.89 6.71 2.86
CA VAL A 82 -7.46 6.90 3.13
C VAL A 82 -7.24 8.14 3.99
N GLN A 83 -6.07 8.22 4.64
CA GLN A 83 -5.72 9.37 5.48
C GLN A 83 -5.32 10.58 4.64
N ASP A 84 -4.62 10.30 3.54
CA ASP A 84 -4.17 11.25 2.53
C ASP A 84 -4.82 10.91 1.18
N PRO A 85 -5.86 11.65 0.77
CA PRO A 85 -6.53 11.50 -0.52
C PRO A 85 -5.60 11.58 -1.74
N GLN A 86 -4.49 12.31 -1.63
CA GLN A 86 -3.56 12.50 -2.76
C GLN A 86 -2.96 11.16 -3.19
N THR A 87 -2.75 10.22 -2.26
CA THR A 87 -2.23 8.88 -2.58
C THR A 87 -3.10 8.13 -3.59
N VAL A 88 -4.43 8.28 -3.52
CA VAL A 88 -5.37 7.66 -4.47
C VAL A 88 -5.31 8.36 -5.83
N ALA A 89 -5.20 9.69 -5.85
CA ALA A 89 -5.02 10.46 -7.09
C ALA A 89 -3.70 10.13 -7.79
N ASP A 90 -2.62 9.96 -7.03
CA ASP A 90 -1.30 9.58 -7.53
C ASP A 90 -1.31 8.16 -8.11
N LEU A 91 -2.00 7.21 -7.47
CA LEU A 91 -2.17 5.86 -8.00
C LEU A 91 -2.93 5.87 -9.34
N ARG A 92 -4.03 6.62 -9.44
CA ARG A 92 -4.76 6.79 -10.71
C ARG A 92 -3.85 7.36 -11.80
N THR A 93 -3.11 8.41 -11.47
CA THR A 93 -2.17 9.06 -12.41
C THR A 93 -1.05 8.11 -12.85
N ALA A 94 -0.50 7.30 -11.94
CA ALA A 94 0.54 6.32 -12.26
C ALA A 94 0.01 5.22 -13.17
N VAL A 95 -1.21 4.72 -12.92
CA VAL A 95 -1.86 3.73 -13.78
C VAL A 95 -2.21 4.30 -15.14
N ASP A 96 -2.71 5.55 -15.22
CA ASP A 96 -2.99 6.22 -16.48
C ASP A 96 -1.71 6.34 -17.34
N LYS A 97 -0.60 6.76 -16.74
CA LYS A 97 0.72 6.79 -17.39
C LYS A 97 1.22 5.39 -17.80
N GLY A 98 0.93 4.38 -16.98
CA GLY A 98 1.21 2.98 -17.30
C GLY A 98 0.42 2.44 -18.50
N ASN A 99 -0.79 2.96 -18.71
CA ASN A 99 -1.64 2.62 -19.84
C ASN A 99 -1.29 3.37 -21.13
N GLU A 100 -0.47 4.41 -21.07
CA GLU A 100 0.04 5.09 -22.26
C GLU A 100 0.86 4.11 -23.11
N LYS A 101 0.38 3.90 -24.34
CA LYS A 101 1.04 2.99 -25.28
C LYS A 101 2.34 3.59 -25.78
N THR A 102 3.46 3.12 -25.26
CA THR A 102 4.76 3.34 -25.88
C THR A 102 4.88 2.39 -27.07
N LYS A 103 4.84 2.94 -28.30
CA LYS A 103 5.20 2.19 -29.50
C LYS A 103 6.64 2.55 -29.86
N ILE A 104 7.49 1.53 -29.96
CA ILE A 104 8.83 1.69 -30.49
C ILE A 104 8.98 0.87 -31.75
N ASP A 105 9.57 1.49 -32.76
CA ASP A 105 10.12 0.75 -33.88
C ASP A 105 11.45 0.16 -33.42
N THR A 106 11.47 -1.16 -33.30
CA THR A 106 12.62 -1.88 -32.75
C THR A 106 13.78 -1.93 -33.72
N GLY A 107 13.57 -1.78 -35.04
CA GLY A 107 14.62 -1.55 -36.04
C GLY A 107 15.82 -2.53 -36.07
N CYS A 108 15.80 -3.64 -35.32
CA CYS A 108 16.86 -4.64 -35.29
C CYS A 108 16.73 -5.55 -36.52
N ASP A 109 17.56 -5.32 -37.54
CA ASP A 109 17.47 -6.03 -38.81
C ASP A 109 18.84 -6.56 -39.24
N ALA A 110 18.89 -7.78 -39.75
CA ALA A 110 20.12 -8.41 -40.24
C ALA A 110 20.71 -7.70 -41.47
N SER A 111 19.90 -6.95 -42.21
CA SER A 111 20.28 -6.10 -43.34
C SER A 111 20.73 -4.70 -42.93
N ALA A 112 20.53 -4.29 -41.67
CA ALA A 112 21.04 -3.03 -41.15
C ALA A 112 22.55 -3.13 -40.87
N SER A 113 23.23 -1.97 -40.89
CA SER A 113 24.63 -1.90 -40.46
C SER A 113 24.75 -2.10 -38.95
N ALA A 114 25.97 -2.39 -38.48
CA ALA A 114 26.25 -2.53 -37.06
C ALA A 114 25.86 -1.25 -36.28
N GLU A 115 26.13 -0.07 -36.84
CA GLU A 115 25.74 1.22 -36.25
C GLU A 115 24.21 1.41 -36.23
N GLY A 116 23.52 0.91 -37.26
CA GLY A 116 22.05 0.93 -37.31
C GLY A 116 21.42 0.07 -36.22
N ASN A 117 21.91 -1.15 -36.06
CA ASN A 117 21.46 -2.05 -34.99
C ASN A 117 21.84 -1.52 -33.60
N GLN A 118 23.02 -0.91 -33.44
CA GLN A 118 23.41 -0.28 -32.19
C GLN A 118 22.49 0.91 -31.83
N ALA A 119 22.16 1.78 -32.78
CA ALA A 119 21.25 2.90 -32.53
C ALA A 119 19.83 2.45 -32.19
N SER A 120 19.37 1.33 -32.76
CA SER A 120 18.11 0.69 -32.40
C SER A 120 18.15 0.12 -30.97
N ASP A 121 19.23 -0.59 -30.62
CA ASP A 121 19.45 -1.14 -29.29
C ASP A 121 19.41 -0.06 -28.19
N GLU A 122 20.08 1.07 -28.41
CA GLU A 122 20.07 2.21 -27.48
C GLU A 122 18.65 2.78 -27.25
N LYS A 123 17.85 2.90 -28.32
CA LYS A 123 16.46 3.36 -28.24
C LYS A 123 15.57 2.37 -27.48
N ILE A 124 15.70 1.08 -27.77
CA ILE A 124 14.94 0.02 -27.08
C ILE A 124 15.32 0.01 -25.60
N THR A 125 16.60 0.15 -25.29
CA THR A 125 17.08 0.21 -23.91
C THR A 125 16.51 1.42 -23.17
N ALA A 126 16.49 2.59 -23.80
CA ALA A 126 15.91 3.80 -23.20
C ALA A 126 14.41 3.62 -22.88
N ALA A 127 13.62 3.08 -23.80
CA ALA A 127 12.21 2.85 -23.53
C ALA A 127 11.95 1.70 -22.56
N THR A 128 12.83 0.70 -22.52
CA THR A 128 12.78 -0.34 -21.50
C THR A 128 12.94 0.26 -20.10
N ARG A 129 13.82 1.25 -19.93
CA ARG A 129 13.96 1.99 -18.67
C ARG A 129 12.68 2.77 -18.34
N GLU A 130 12.10 3.45 -19.32
CA GLU A 130 10.82 4.17 -19.14
C GLU A 130 9.68 3.24 -18.70
N LEU A 131 9.59 2.03 -19.27
CA LEU A 131 8.64 1.01 -18.81
C LEU A 131 8.92 0.60 -17.36
N GLY A 132 10.19 0.44 -16.99
CA GLY A 132 10.63 0.19 -15.63
C GLY A 132 10.17 1.28 -14.66
N ASP A 133 10.36 2.54 -15.02
CA ASP A 133 9.94 3.70 -14.21
C ASP A 133 8.41 3.73 -14.04
N LYS A 134 7.65 3.43 -15.11
CA LYS A 134 6.18 3.30 -15.03
C LYS A 134 5.74 2.21 -14.05
N ILE A 135 6.39 1.04 -14.11
CA ILE A 135 6.12 -0.08 -13.17
C ILE A 135 6.42 0.34 -11.73
N GLU A 136 7.58 0.94 -11.47
CA GLU A 136 7.99 1.36 -10.14
C GLU A 136 7.05 2.43 -9.57
N ASN A 137 6.65 3.41 -10.39
CA ASN A 137 5.71 4.44 -10.00
C ASN A 137 4.35 3.86 -9.59
N ILE A 138 3.81 2.90 -10.33
CA ILE A 138 2.54 2.23 -9.95
C ILE A 138 2.72 1.50 -8.62
N LEU A 139 3.76 0.68 -8.47
CA LEU A 139 3.99 -0.08 -7.23
C LEU A 139 4.19 0.83 -6.02
N SER A 140 4.94 1.91 -6.18
CA SER A 140 5.17 2.92 -5.13
C SER A 140 3.85 3.59 -4.71
N ALA A 141 3.03 4.00 -5.70
CA ALA A 141 1.72 4.60 -5.44
C ALA A 141 0.76 3.62 -4.74
N LYS A 142 0.76 2.33 -5.12
CA LYS A 142 -0.01 1.29 -4.42
C LYS A 142 0.37 1.21 -2.95
N THR A 143 1.68 1.12 -2.66
CA THR A 143 2.15 1.06 -1.27
C THR A 143 1.81 2.34 -0.50
N ALA A 144 1.82 3.51 -1.15
CA ALA A 144 1.40 4.77 -0.53
C ALA A 144 -0.09 4.74 -0.14
N VAL A 145 -0.97 4.26 -1.03
CA VAL A 145 -2.40 4.08 -0.74
C VAL A 145 -2.62 3.13 0.42
N GLU A 146 -1.96 1.97 0.44
CA GLU A 146 -2.07 1.00 1.55
C GLU A 146 -1.62 1.59 2.89
N ARG A 147 -0.50 2.30 2.92
CA ARG A 147 -0.02 2.99 4.13
C ARG A 147 -1.00 4.07 4.59
N SER A 148 -1.54 4.84 3.65
CA SER A 148 -2.50 5.91 3.91
C SER A 148 -3.82 5.36 4.47
N LYS A 149 -4.30 4.24 3.91
CA LYS A 149 -5.45 3.50 4.44
C LYS A 149 -5.20 3.00 5.86
N ASN A 150 -4.07 2.34 6.11
CA ASN A 150 -3.74 1.85 7.45
C ASN A 150 -3.60 3.00 8.47
N ALA A 151 -3.00 4.13 8.07
CA ALA A 151 -2.90 5.31 8.92
C ALA A 151 -4.28 5.86 9.32
N ARG A 152 -5.24 5.88 8.37
CA ARG A 152 -6.62 6.25 8.66
C ARG A 152 -7.28 5.27 9.62
N ASP A 153 -7.14 3.97 9.38
CA ASP A 153 -7.76 2.95 10.23
C ASP A 153 -7.23 3.03 11.67
N VAL A 154 -5.93 3.31 11.84
CA VAL A 154 -5.32 3.60 13.13
C VAL A 154 -5.91 4.88 13.75
N ALA A 155 -6.01 5.97 12.99
CA ALA A 155 -6.54 7.23 13.48
C ALA A 155 -8.00 7.11 13.93
N VAL A 156 -8.83 6.40 13.16
CA VAL A 156 -10.23 6.12 13.49
C VAL A 156 -10.32 5.27 14.75
N ALA A 157 -9.60 4.14 14.81
CA ALA A 157 -9.63 3.26 15.99
C ALA A 157 -9.14 3.97 17.26
N LYS A 158 -8.15 4.85 17.14
CA LYS A 158 -7.65 5.67 18.25
C LYS A 158 -8.67 6.71 18.71
N ALA A 159 -9.38 7.36 17.77
CA ALA A 159 -10.45 8.29 18.08
C ALA A 159 -11.65 7.60 18.74
N ASP A 160 -12.05 6.42 18.23
CA ASP A 160 -13.13 5.62 18.81
C ASP A 160 -12.79 5.18 20.23
N LEU A 161 -11.54 4.76 20.49
CA LEU A 161 -11.09 4.43 21.84
C LEU A 161 -11.16 5.65 22.77
N ALA A 162 -10.69 6.82 22.32
CA ALA A 162 -10.74 8.05 23.12
C ALA A 162 -12.18 8.49 23.42
N ASN A 163 -13.08 8.40 22.44
CA ASN A 163 -14.51 8.65 22.65
C ASN A 163 -15.09 7.67 23.67
N ARG A 164 -14.71 6.39 23.59
CA ARG A 164 -15.17 5.37 24.54
C ARG A 164 -14.65 5.61 25.96
N VAL A 165 -13.45 6.15 26.12
CA VAL A 165 -12.95 6.58 27.43
C VAL A 165 -13.86 7.65 28.02
N ASN A 166 -14.26 8.65 27.23
CA ASN A 166 -15.19 9.69 27.69
C ASN A 166 -16.55 9.09 28.10
N ASP A 167 -17.09 8.15 27.31
CA ASP A 167 -18.32 7.43 27.65
C ASP A 167 -18.19 6.69 28.99
N GLY A 168 -17.10 5.93 29.17
CA GLY A 168 -16.88 5.16 30.39
C GLY A 168 -16.67 6.05 31.63
N GLN A 169 -16.04 7.21 31.49
CA GLN A 169 -15.95 8.22 32.56
C GLN A 169 -17.33 8.76 32.93
N SER A 170 -18.18 9.05 31.93
CA SER A 170 -19.56 9.48 32.15
C SER A 170 -20.36 8.41 32.89
N VAL A 171 -20.26 7.14 32.46
CA VAL A 171 -20.90 6.00 33.13
C VAL A 171 -20.42 5.88 34.58
N LEU A 172 -19.11 5.94 34.84
CA LEU A 172 -18.54 5.85 36.19
C LEU A 172 -19.01 7.00 37.12
N GLY A 173 -19.30 8.17 36.56
CA GLY A 173 -19.79 9.34 37.30
C GLY A 173 -21.30 9.38 37.52
N THR A 174 -22.08 8.69 36.69
CA THR A 174 -23.55 8.80 36.66
C THR A 174 -24.27 7.56 37.17
N VAL A 175 -23.75 6.36 36.88
CA VAL A 175 -24.34 5.10 37.33
C VAL A 175 -24.08 4.92 38.83
N ARG A 176 -25.15 4.72 39.60
CA ARG A 176 -25.05 4.35 41.01
C ARG A 176 -24.95 2.84 41.15
N SER A 177 -23.84 2.38 41.71
CA SER A 177 -23.59 0.97 42.02
C SER A 177 -22.86 0.84 43.36
N ASN A 178 -23.20 -0.19 44.12
CA ASN A 178 -22.50 -0.57 45.35
C ASN A 178 -21.40 -1.62 45.10
N ASP A 179 -21.24 -2.09 43.86
CA ASP A 179 -20.20 -3.05 43.51
C ASP A 179 -18.84 -2.34 43.36
N LEU A 180 -18.04 -2.41 44.43
CA LEU A 180 -16.71 -1.82 44.47
C LEU A 180 -15.73 -2.49 43.51
N ASN A 181 -15.89 -3.79 43.23
CA ASN A 181 -14.99 -4.51 42.34
C ASN A 181 -15.25 -4.08 40.89
N ALA A 182 -16.51 -4.07 40.46
CA ALA A 182 -16.87 -3.61 39.12
C ALA A 182 -16.45 -2.14 38.88
N ARG A 183 -16.53 -1.30 39.93
CA ARG A 183 -16.06 0.10 39.88
C ARG A 183 -14.54 0.18 39.71
N GLN A 184 -13.78 -0.64 40.43
CA GLN A 184 -12.32 -0.69 40.31
C GLN A 184 -11.89 -1.22 38.93
N ASP A 185 -12.55 -2.27 38.43
CA ASP A 185 -12.28 -2.85 37.11
C ASP A 185 -12.53 -1.83 35.99
N LEU A 186 -13.65 -1.08 36.05
CA LEU A 186 -13.91 -0.01 35.08
C LEU A 186 -12.87 1.11 35.18
N SER A 187 -12.48 1.52 36.38
CA SER A 187 -11.44 2.54 36.58
C SER A 187 -10.09 2.10 36.00
N ALA A 188 -9.69 0.84 36.22
CA ALA A 188 -8.48 0.27 35.65
C ALA A 188 -8.54 0.22 34.11
N ALA A 189 -9.65 -0.28 33.55
CA ALA A 189 -9.84 -0.35 32.10
C ALA A 189 -9.83 1.04 31.44
N LEU A 190 -10.38 2.06 32.11
CA LEU A 190 -10.33 3.46 31.67
C LEU A 190 -8.90 3.99 31.63
N ASN A 191 -8.09 3.70 32.65
CA ASN A 191 -6.69 4.12 32.69
C ASN A 191 -5.87 3.47 31.57
N ASP A 192 -6.02 2.15 31.37
CA ASP A 192 -5.34 1.41 30.30
C ASP A 192 -5.76 1.90 28.91
N ALA A 193 -7.05 2.18 28.72
CA ALA A 193 -7.59 2.72 27.49
C ALA A 193 -7.09 4.14 27.22
N GLN A 194 -7.07 5.01 28.23
CA GLN A 194 -6.53 6.36 28.11
C GLN A 194 -5.04 6.35 27.79
N GLN A 195 -4.27 5.49 28.44
CA GLN A 195 -2.86 5.31 28.15
C GLN A 195 -2.65 4.85 26.71
N THR A 196 -3.38 3.81 26.28
CA THR A 196 -3.29 3.31 24.89
C THR A 196 -3.68 4.39 23.88
N ALA A 197 -4.73 5.16 24.14
CA ALA A 197 -5.20 6.22 23.27
C ALA A 197 -4.25 7.43 23.22
N THR A 198 -3.39 7.66 24.20
CA THR A 198 -2.52 8.84 24.25
C THR A 198 -1.06 8.51 23.96
N THR A 199 -0.54 7.41 24.50
CA THR A 199 0.89 7.09 24.47
C THR A 199 1.25 6.01 23.44
N SER A 200 0.29 5.22 22.96
CA SER A 200 0.60 4.19 21.96
C SER A 200 0.97 4.82 20.62
N ALA A 201 2.05 4.30 20.03
CA ALA A 201 2.52 4.59 18.68
C ALA A 201 2.33 3.38 17.74
N SER A 202 1.50 2.41 18.12
CA SER A 202 1.22 1.23 17.29
C SER A 202 0.65 1.66 15.93
N ALA A 203 1.23 1.11 14.86
CA ALA A 203 0.68 1.19 13.51
C ALA A 203 -0.36 0.09 13.21
N ASP A 204 -0.59 -0.83 14.15
CA ASP A 204 -1.64 -1.85 14.04
C ASP A 204 -2.93 -1.33 14.69
N PRO A 205 -4.02 -1.11 13.92
CA PRO A 205 -5.29 -0.64 14.45
C PRO A 205 -5.91 -1.60 15.49
N ASN A 206 -5.58 -2.91 15.43
CA ASN A 206 -6.12 -3.89 16.35
C ASN A 206 -5.68 -3.66 17.81
N VAL A 207 -4.57 -2.97 18.04
CA VAL A 207 -4.16 -2.60 19.40
C VAL A 207 -5.22 -1.70 20.05
N TYR A 208 -5.72 -0.71 19.32
CA TYR A 208 -6.74 0.21 19.81
C TYR A 208 -8.11 -0.47 19.88
N ILE A 209 -8.48 -1.27 18.87
CA ILE A 209 -9.75 -2.02 18.84
C ILE A 209 -9.85 -3.01 20.01
N ASN A 210 -8.77 -3.77 20.29
CA ASN A 210 -8.76 -4.71 21.39
C ASN A 210 -8.90 -4.00 22.74
N GLN A 211 -8.25 -2.84 22.90
CA GLN A 211 -8.38 -2.05 24.12
C GLN A 211 -9.78 -1.45 24.26
N LEU A 212 -10.39 -1.03 23.15
CA LEU A 212 -11.77 -0.55 23.10
C LEU A 212 -12.73 -1.65 23.57
N ASN A 213 -12.58 -2.87 23.08
CA ASN A 213 -13.43 -4.01 23.46
C ASN A 213 -13.31 -4.34 24.95
N LYS A 214 -12.10 -4.30 25.52
CA LYS A 214 -11.90 -4.49 26.97
C LYS A 214 -12.58 -3.41 27.80
N LEU A 215 -12.45 -2.14 27.38
CA LEU A 215 -13.12 -1.03 28.05
C LEU A 215 -14.64 -1.17 27.95
N GLN A 216 -15.17 -1.53 26.77
CA GLN A 216 -16.58 -1.80 26.55
C GLN A 216 -17.11 -2.87 27.52
N GLU A 217 -16.39 -4.00 27.64
CA GLU A 217 -16.78 -5.07 28.55
C GLU A 217 -16.82 -4.61 30.02
N ALA A 218 -15.84 -3.80 30.44
CA ALA A 218 -15.83 -3.24 31.79
C ALA A 218 -16.98 -2.25 32.04
N ILE A 219 -17.30 -1.42 31.05
CA ILE A 219 -18.46 -0.50 31.08
C ILE A 219 -19.76 -1.30 31.25
N ASP A 220 -19.93 -2.36 30.45
CA ASP A 220 -21.15 -3.18 30.48
C ASP A 220 -21.30 -3.91 31.82
N LYS A 221 -20.20 -4.49 32.33
CA LYS A 221 -20.17 -5.13 33.66
C LYS A 221 -20.55 -4.15 34.76
N TYR A 222 -19.97 -2.97 34.79
CA TYR A 222 -20.29 -1.96 35.80
C TYR A 222 -21.75 -1.49 35.68
N SER A 223 -22.22 -1.22 34.46
CA SER A 223 -23.60 -0.79 34.21
C SER A 223 -24.63 -1.85 34.62
N ALA A 224 -24.29 -3.14 34.52
CA ALA A 224 -25.16 -4.23 34.99
C ALA A 224 -25.31 -4.28 36.53
N THR A 225 -24.43 -3.62 37.27
CA THR A 225 -24.52 -3.49 38.74
C THR A 225 -25.29 -2.25 39.19
N ALA A 226 -25.88 -1.51 38.25
CA ALA A 226 -26.67 -0.33 38.53
C ALA A 226 -27.84 -0.65 39.47
N ILE A 227 -28.06 0.23 40.44
CA ILE A 227 -29.18 0.15 41.37
C ILE A 227 -30.22 1.17 40.93
N SER A 228 -31.45 0.72 40.69
CA SER A 228 -32.59 1.60 40.41
C SER A 228 -32.90 2.47 41.63
N GLU A 229 -33.22 3.74 41.40
CA GLU A 229 -33.74 4.63 42.45
C GLU A 229 -35.06 4.14 43.06
#